data_AF-A0A844EPL5-F1
#
_entry.id   AF-A0A844EPL5-F1
#
_cell.length_a   1.000
_cell.length_b   1.000
_cell.length_c   1.000
_cell.angle_alpha   90.00
_cell.angle_beta   90.00
_cell.angle_gamma   90.00
#
_symmetry.space_group_name_H-M   'P 1'
#
loop_
_entity.id
_entity.type
_entity.pdbx_description
1 polymer ?
#
loop_
_entity_poly.entity_id
_entity_poly.type
_entity_poly.pdbx_seq_one_letter_code
_entity_poly.pdbx_strand_id
1 'polypeptide(L)'
;MSLSQDILFDAQPYLIANEKHPFVQGIISGQLTSGQLRYYDEQDIAFEYNEVAVINALINYSTSTEQALLFQKRQDMQLTMLRDWLKREPESMPHDWETLKQTPIQPINQMYRQHMAATIQTHSVLQILPSFAAGGGVDVGVGKFMA
;
A
#
# COMPACT_ATOMS: atom_id res chain seq x y z
N MET A 1 -5.73 -18.63 -19.69
CA MET A 1 -5.37 -17.97 -18.42
C MET A 1 -5.68 -16.49 -18.60
N SER A 2 -6.20 -15.80 -17.58
CA SER A 2 -6.47 -14.35 -17.67
C SER A 2 -5.21 -13.53 -17.41
N LEU A 3 -5.12 -12.30 -17.92
CA LEU A 3 -3.97 -11.42 -17.68
C LEU A 3 -3.67 -11.25 -16.18
N SER A 4 -4.70 -11.15 -15.34
CA SER A 4 -4.54 -11.09 -13.88
C SER A 4 -3.94 -12.37 -13.30
N GLN A 5 -4.25 -13.54 -13.85
CA GLN A 5 -3.67 -14.80 -13.42
C GLN A 5 -2.21 -14.94 -13.89
N ASP A 6 -1.89 -14.48 -15.09
CA ASP A 6 -0.52 -14.47 -15.61
C ASP A 6 0.38 -13.57 -14.76
N ILE A 7 -0.09 -12.35 -14.42
CA ILE A 7 0.63 -11.43 -13.52
C ILE A 7 0.85 -12.07 -12.14
N LEU A 8 -0.15 -12.75 -11.58
CA LEU A 8 -0.02 -13.42 -10.29
C LEU A 8 0.95 -14.61 -10.34
N PHE A 9 0.96 -15.34 -11.46
CA PHE A 9 1.90 -16.43 -11.69
C PHE A 9 3.34 -15.91 -11.76
N ASP A 10 3.58 -14.86 -12.53
CA ASP A 10 4.90 -14.23 -12.66
C ASP A 10 5.38 -13.60 -11.34
N ALA A 11 4.45 -13.11 -10.52
CA ALA A 11 4.75 -12.55 -9.20
C ALA A 11 5.03 -13.62 -8.12
N GLN A 12 4.71 -14.90 -8.38
CA GLN A 12 4.77 -15.97 -7.38
C GLN A 12 6.14 -16.11 -6.68
N PRO A 13 7.30 -16.02 -7.37
CA PRO A 13 8.60 -16.10 -6.71
C PRO A 13 8.80 -15.02 -5.65
N TYR A 14 8.28 -13.81 -5.88
CA TYR A 14 8.37 -12.70 -4.93
C TYR A 14 7.43 -12.90 -3.74
N LEU A 15 6.23 -13.44 -3.97
CA LEU A 15 5.30 -13.78 -2.88
C LEU A 15 5.89 -14.84 -1.95
N ILE A 16 6.52 -15.88 -2.51
CA ILE A 16 7.22 -16.92 -1.75
C ILE A 16 8.43 -16.35 -1.01
N ALA A 17 9.17 -15.43 -1.62
CA ALA A 17 10.29 -14.77 -0.96
C ALA A 17 9.84 -13.88 0.21
N ASN A 18 8.73 -13.15 0.06
CA ASN A 18 8.14 -12.32 1.10
C ASN A 18 7.68 -13.16 2.29
N GLU A 19 6.99 -14.28 2.05
CA GLU A 19 6.60 -15.22 3.10
C GLU A 19 7.82 -15.64 3.94
N LYS A 20 8.95 -15.95 3.30
CA LYS A 20 10.18 -16.40 3.96
C LYS A 20 11.00 -15.26 4.57
N HIS A 21 10.62 -14.00 4.35
CA HIS A 21 11.39 -12.87 4.81
C HIS A 21 11.39 -12.80 6.35
N PRO A 22 12.55 -12.60 7.03
CA PRO A 22 12.61 -12.61 8.48
C PRO A 22 11.67 -11.62 9.18
N PHE A 23 11.44 -10.46 8.56
CA PHE A 23 10.46 -9.49 9.08
C PHE A 23 9.03 -10.05 9.05
N VAL A 24 8.61 -10.67 7.94
CA VAL A 24 7.27 -11.26 7.79
C VAL A 24 7.09 -12.44 8.72
N GLN A 25 8.10 -13.33 8.82
CA GLN A 25 8.10 -14.41 9.81
C GLN A 25 8.07 -13.86 11.25
N GLY A 26 8.72 -12.74 11.51
CA GLY A 26 8.65 -12.04 12.79
C GLY A 26 7.24 -11.53 13.11
N ILE A 27 6.48 -11.04 12.12
CA ILE A 27 5.06 -10.68 12.29
C ILE A 27 4.24 -11.93 12.61
N ILE A 28 4.35 -12.97 11.76
CA ILE A 28 3.58 -14.22 11.89
C ILE A 28 3.79 -14.87 13.25
N SER A 29 5.03 -14.91 13.73
CA SER A 29 5.41 -15.53 15.00
C SER A 29 5.31 -14.61 16.22
N GLY A 30 4.96 -13.33 16.03
CA GLY A 30 4.90 -12.33 17.11
C GLY A 30 6.25 -12.03 17.77
N GLN A 31 7.35 -12.15 17.02
CA GLN A 31 8.72 -12.03 17.54
C GLN A 31 9.39 -10.69 17.21
N LEU A 32 8.70 -9.77 16.51
CA LEU A 32 9.25 -8.44 16.24
C LEU A 32 9.40 -7.64 17.53
N THR A 33 10.53 -6.95 17.64
CA THR A 33 10.73 -5.96 18.70
C THR A 33 9.81 -4.76 18.48
N SER A 34 9.45 -4.06 19.56
CA SER A 34 8.66 -2.83 19.48
C SER A 34 9.30 -1.77 18.57
N GLY A 35 10.64 -1.71 18.52
CA GLY A 35 11.37 -0.82 17.62
C GLY A 35 11.21 -1.17 16.14
N GLN A 36 11.17 -2.47 15.80
CA GLN A 36 10.93 -2.92 14.42
C GLN A 36 9.49 -2.64 13.97
N LEU A 37 8.51 -2.88 14.85
CA LEU A 37 7.10 -2.57 14.59
C LEU A 37 6.91 -1.06 14.39
N ARG A 38 7.44 -0.25 15.31
CA ARG A 38 7.38 1.21 15.19
C ARG A 38 8.01 1.72 13.90
N TYR A 39 9.21 1.24 13.54
CA TYR A 39 9.87 1.63 12.30
C TYR A 39 9.01 1.29 11.08
N TYR A 40 8.42 0.09 11.06
CA TYR A 40 7.54 -0.33 9.97
C TYR A 40 6.31 0.57 9.89
N ASP A 41 5.61 0.77 11.01
CA ASP A 41 4.42 1.62 11.07
C ASP A 41 4.72 3.07 10.60
N GLU A 42 5.87 3.64 10.97
CA GLU A 42 6.31 4.98 10.53
C GLU A 42 6.49 5.04 9.00
N GLN A 43 7.06 3.99 8.42
CA GLN A 43 7.32 3.90 6.99
C GLN A 43 6.07 3.57 6.17
N ASP A 44 5.18 2.75 6.74
CA ASP A 44 3.92 2.34 6.14
C ASP A 44 2.96 3.52 6.06
N ILE A 45 2.77 4.27 7.15
CA ILE A 45 1.85 5.42 7.10
C ILE A 45 2.30 6.50 6.11
N ALA A 46 3.61 6.75 6.01
CA ALA A 46 4.17 7.72 5.07
C ALA A 46 3.93 7.29 3.62
N PHE A 47 3.94 5.97 3.38
CA PHE A 47 3.63 5.38 2.08
C PHE A 47 2.12 5.42 1.78
N GLU A 48 1.27 5.11 2.77
CA GLU A 48 -0.19 5.05 2.63
C GLU A 48 -0.82 6.40 2.25
N TYR A 49 -0.18 7.51 2.62
CA TYR A 49 -0.54 8.83 2.08
C TYR A 49 -0.39 8.91 0.54
N ASN A 50 0.62 8.27 -0.03
CA ASN A 50 0.83 8.29 -1.48
C ASN A 50 -0.27 7.54 -2.25
N GLU A 51 -0.86 6.50 -1.64
CA GLU A 51 -1.99 5.78 -2.25
C GLU A 51 -3.17 6.71 -2.55
N VAL A 52 -3.39 7.74 -1.72
CA VAL A 52 -4.45 8.75 -1.95
C VAL A 52 -4.31 9.41 -3.32
N ALA A 53 -3.09 9.77 -3.73
CA ALA A 53 -2.87 10.39 -5.04
C ALA A 53 -3.13 9.42 -6.19
N VAL A 54 -2.73 8.16 -6.02
CA VAL A 54 -2.91 7.10 -7.03
C VAL A 54 -4.39 6.75 -7.20
N ILE A 55 -5.13 6.59 -6.11
CA ILE A 55 -6.57 6.30 -6.14
C ILE A 55 -7.34 7.48 -6.75
N ASN A 56 -6.99 8.73 -6.42
CA ASN A 56 -7.57 9.90 -7.08
C ASN A 56 -7.32 9.89 -8.60
N ALA A 57 -6.14 9.48 -9.05
CA ALA A 57 -5.87 9.32 -10.48
C ALA A 57 -6.73 8.21 -11.12
N LEU A 58 -6.94 7.08 -10.43
CA LEU A 58 -7.83 6.02 -10.89
C LEU A 58 -9.28 6.50 -11.02
N ILE A 59 -9.77 7.32 -10.09
CA ILE A 59 -11.09 7.97 -10.19
C ILE A 59 -11.14 8.88 -11.42
N ASN A 60 -10.15 9.78 -11.58
CA ASN A 60 -10.13 10.76 -12.66
C ASN A 60 -10.06 10.15 -14.07
N TYR A 61 -9.37 9.02 -14.21
CA TYR A 61 -9.19 8.33 -15.50
C TYR A 61 -10.14 7.15 -15.71
N SER A 62 -11.10 6.96 -14.80
CA SER A 62 -12.16 5.98 -14.97
C SER A 62 -12.94 6.23 -16.26
N THR A 63 -13.27 5.17 -16.98
CA THR A 63 -14.03 5.26 -18.24
C THR A 63 -15.52 5.00 -18.06
N SER A 64 -15.95 4.64 -16.84
CA SER A 64 -17.35 4.47 -16.48
C SER A 64 -17.63 4.96 -15.06
N THR A 65 -18.88 5.28 -14.78
CA THR A 65 -19.33 5.69 -13.45
C THR A 65 -19.13 4.57 -12.42
N GLU A 66 -19.33 3.32 -12.80
CA GLU A 66 -19.12 2.16 -11.93
C GLU A 66 -17.66 2.02 -11.50
N GLN A 67 -16.71 2.25 -12.40
CA GLN A 67 -15.29 2.29 -12.06
C GLN A 67 -14.98 3.44 -11.11
N ALA A 68 -15.47 4.65 -11.41
CA ALA A 68 -15.25 5.82 -10.58
C ALA A 68 -15.80 5.62 -9.15
N LEU A 69 -16.99 5.04 -9.02
CA LEU A 69 -17.60 4.71 -7.73
C LEU A 69 -16.82 3.63 -6.97
N LEU A 70 -16.29 2.62 -7.67
CA LEU A 70 -15.45 1.60 -7.05
C LEU A 70 -14.18 2.21 -6.46
N PHE A 71 -13.48 3.06 -7.21
CA PHE A 71 -12.27 3.71 -6.73
C PHE A 71 -12.57 4.78 -5.67
N GLN A 72 -13.69 5.48 -5.76
CA GLN A 72 -14.15 6.38 -4.69
C GLN A 72 -14.38 5.62 -3.38
N LYS A 73 -14.99 4.43 -3.42
CA LYS A 73 -15.14 3.59 -2.24
C LYS A 73 -13.78 3.20 -1.65
N ARG A 74 -12.79 2.84 -2.48
CA ARG A 74 -11.42 2.58 -2.01
C ARG A 74 -10.78 3.83 -1.41
N GLN A 75 -11.01 5.02 -1.98
CA GLN A 75 -10.52 6.29 -1.44
C GLN A 75 -11.09 6.60 -0.05
N ASP A 76 -12.38 6.35 0.14
CA ASP A 76 -13.05 6.53 1.44
C ASP A 76 -12.48 5.59 2.51
N MET A 77 -12.25 4.32 2.15
CA MET A 77 -11.57 3.35 3.01
C MET A 77 -10.15 3.80 3.37
N GLN A 78 -9.39 4.29 2.39
CA GLN A 78 -8.03 4.79 2.58
C GLN A 78 -7.98 5.96 3.57
N LEU A 79 -8.83 6.96 3.36
CA LEU A 79 -8.88 8.14 4.23
C LEU A 79 -9.39 7.79 5.64
N THR A 80 -10.32 6.85 5.74
CA THR A 80 -10.81 6.34 7.04
C THR A 80 -9.70 5.65 7.81
N MET A 81 -8.93 4.76 7.15
CA MET A 81 -7.77 4.11 7.77
C MET A 81 -6.74 5.12 8.26
N LEU A 82 -6.36 6.09 7.41
CA LEU A 82 -5.42 7.15 7.79
C LEU A 82 -5.94 7.96 8.99
N ARG A 83 -7.21 8.37 8.96
CA ARG A 83 -7.84 9.11 10.06
C ARG A 83 -7.79 8.34 11.37
N ASP A 84 -8.09 7.05 11.34
CA ASP A 84 -8.14 6.22 12.55
C ASP A 84 -6.72 5.89 13.05
N TRP A 85 -5.74 5.77 12.14
CA TRP A 85 -4.34 5.62 12.48
C TRP A 85 -3.76 6.87 13.14
N LEU A 86 -4.06 8.07 12.62
CA LEU A 86 -3.62 9.36 13.18
C LEU A 86 -4.15 9.62 14.61
N LYS A 87 -5.12 8.82 15.09
CA LYS A 87 -5.64 8.87 16.47
C LYS A 87 -4.92 7.91 17.42
N ARG A 88 -3.97 7.09 16.94
CA ARG A 88 -3.20 6.15 17.77
C ARG A 88 -2.15 6.89 18.62
N GLU A 89 -1.71 6.25 19.70
CA GLU A 89 -0.95 6.85 20.81
C GLU A 89 0.27 7.72 20.40
N PRO A 90 0.58 8.79 21.17
CA PRO A 90 1.28 9.97 20.67
C PRO A 90 2.82 9.91 20.60
N GLU A 91 3.47 8.87 21.14
CA GLU A 91 4.89 8.99 21.52
C GLU A 91 5.89 8.92 20.35
N SER A 92 5.43 8.73 19.11
CA SER A 92 6.35 8.50 18.00
C SER A 92 5.91 8.78 16.57
N MET A 93 4.67 9.20 16.34
CA MET A 93 4.05 9.15 15.01
C MET A 93 3.51 10.51 14.54
N PRO A 94 3.27 10.74 13.24
CA PRO A 94 2.46 11.87 12.80
C PRO A 94 1.04 11.78 13.39
N HIS A 95 0.53 12.91 13.90
CA HIS A 95 -0.75 13.00 14.63
C HIS A 95 -1.83 13.74 13.85
N ASP A 96 -1.44 14.34 12.72
CA ASP A 96 -2.35 15.07 11.87
C ASP A 96 -1.99 14.89 10.39
N TRP A 97 -2.91 15.35 9.54
CA TRP A 97 -2.77 15.25 8.09
C TRP A 97 -1.57 16.03 7.53
N GLU A 98 -1.17 17.13 8.17
CA GLU A 98 -0.09 17.98 7.66
C GLU A 98 1.28 17.38 7.97
N THR A 99 1.46 16.90 9.20
CA THR A 99 2.67 16.19 9.65
C THR A 99 2.86 14.89 8.89
N LEU A 100 1.79 14.18 8.56
CA LEU A 100 1.85 12.95 7.75
C LEU A 100 2.59 13.17 6.42
N LYS A 101 2.29 14.27 5.71
CA LYS A 101 2.93 14.62 4.43
C LYS A 101 4.43 14.88 4.53
N GLN A 102 4.91 15.18 5.73
CA GLN A 102 6.29 15.56 6.03
C GLN A 102 7.09 14.40 6.63
N THR A 103 6.45 13.25 6.87
CA THR A 103 7.09 12.08 7.47
C THR A 103 8.26 11.63 6.60
N PRO A 104 9.47 11.48 7.18
CA PRO A 104 10.63 10.99 6.45
C PRO A 104 10.39 9.59 5.90
N ILE A 105 10.58 9.45 4.59
CA ILE A 105 10.42 8.18 3.88
C ILE A 105 11.79 7.64 3.48
N GLN A 106 12.01 6.36 3.75
CA GLN A 106 13.27 5.70 3.44
C GLN A 106 13.42 5.47 1.93
N PRO A 107 14.65 5.35 1.40
CA PRO A 107 14.89 5.30 -0.04
C PRO A 107 14.07 4.25 -0.78
N ILE A 108 13.87 3.06 -0.20
CA ILE A 108 13.07 1.99 -0.82
C ILE A 108 11.59 2.36 -0.91
N ASN A 109 11.00 2.88 0.16
CA ASN A 109 9.62 3.35 0.14
C ASN A 109 9.46 4.54 -0.83
N GLN A 110 10.46 5.42 -0.92
CA GLN A 110 10.46 6.52 -1.88
C GLN A 110 10.52 6.02 -3.33
N MET A 111 11.35 5.01 -3.62
CA MET A 111 11.42 4.38 -4.95
C MET A 111 10.07 3.75 -5.32
N TYR A 112 9.44 3.02 -4.41
CA TYR A 112 8.16 2.38 -4.69
C TYR A 112 7.05 3.43 -4.90
N ARG A 113 7.02 4.46 -4.07
CA ARG A 113 6.16 5.64 -4.25
C ARG A 113 6.33 6.28 -5.64
N GLN A 114 7.57 6.52 -6.06
CA GLN A 114 7.87 7.10 -7.37
C GLN A 114 7.43 6.17 -8.51
N HIS A 115 7.64 4.86 -8.37
CA HIS A 115 7.19 3.88 -9.35
C HIS A 115 5.67 3.96 -9.56
N MET A 116 4.86 3.94 -8.49
CA MET A 116 3.41 4.07 -8.61
C MET A 116 3.01 5.43 -9.18
N ALA A 117 3.58 6.53 -8.67
CA ALA A 117 3.25 7.88 -9.13
C ALA A 117 3.61 8.11 -10.61
N ALA A 118 4.68 7.49 -11.12
CA ALA A 118 5.07 7.60 -12.53
C ALA A 118 4.00 7.04 -13.47
N THR A 119 3.23 6.02 -13.05
CA THR A 119 2.14 5.47 -13.86
C THR A 119 0.99 6.44 -14.08
N ILE A 120 0.81 7.44 -13.20
CA ILE A 120 -0.27 8.44 -13.30
C ILE A 120 -0.20 9.20 -14.63
N GLN A 121 1.02 9.42 -15.15
CA GLN A 121 1.26 10.13 -16.41
C GLN A 121 0.75 9.37 -17.65
N THR A 122 0.39 8.10 -17.51
CA THR A 122 -0.20 7.31 -18.60
C THR A 122 -1.66 7.63 -18.86
N HIS A 123 -2.33 8.33 -17.92
CA HIS A 123 -3.77 8.64 -17.98
C HIS A 123 -4.66 7.41 -18.23
N SER A 124 -4.21 6.22 -17.82
CA SER A 124 -4.86 4.95 -18.11
C SER A 124 -5.02 4.11 -16.85
N VAL A 125 -6.26 3.79 -16.51
CA VAL A 125 -6.58 2.87 -15.40
C VAL A 125 -5.83 1.55 -15.54
N LEU A 126 -5.70 1.02 -16.77
CA LEU A 126 -5.02 -0.26 -17.02
C LEU A 126 -3.51 -0.23 -16.73
N GLN A 127 -2.88 0.95 -16.75
CA GLN A 127 -1.46 1.12 -16.46
C GLN A 127 -1.22 1.52 -15.01
N ILE A 128 -2.16 2.27 -14.41
CA ILE A 128 -2.07 2.72 -13.01
C ILE A 128 -2.43 1.59 -12.05
N LEU A 129 -3.54 0.89 -12.30
CA LEU A 129 -4.11 -0.11 -11.39
C LEU A 129 -3.15 -1.24 -11.03
N PRO A 130 -2.35 -1.83 -11.95
CA PRO A 130 -1.45 -2.93 -11.59
C PRO A 130 -0.38 -2.53 -10.57
N SER A 131 0.17 -1.30 -10.67
CA SER A 131 1.20 -0.81 -9.74
C SER A 131 0.68 -0.64 -8.30
N PHE A 132 -0.60 -0.28 -8.19
CA PHE A 132 -1.35 -0.15 -6.94
C PHE A 132 -1.79 -1.51 -6.37
N ALA A 133 -2.36 -2.38 -7.22
CA ALA A 133 -2.90 -3.67 -6.82
C ALA A 133 -1.83 -4.66 -6.32
N ALA A 134 -0.56 -4.45 -6.68
CA ALA A 134 0.56 -5.26 -6.21
C ALA A 134 0.72 -5.23 -4.67
N GLY A 135 0.52 -4.08 -4.02
CA GLY A 135 0.61 -3.94 -2.56
C GLY A 135 -0.43 -4.79 -1.84
N GLY A 136 -1.72 -4.55 -2.10
CA GLY A 136 -2.80 -5.34 -1.50
C GLY A 136 -2.78 -6.82 -1.90
N GLY A 137 -2.22 -7.18 -3.06
CA GLY A 137 -2.03 -8.56 -3.48
C GLY A 137 -1.00 -9.31 -2.62
N VAL A 138 0.07 -8.64 -2.19
CA VAL A 138 1.08 -9.19 -1.27
C VAL A 138 0.46 -9.43 0.10
N ASP A 139 -0.28 -8.47 0.66
CA ASP A 139 -0.87 -8.60 2.00
C ASP A 139 -1.91 -9.72 2.08
N VAL A 140 -2.77 -9.84 1.06
CA VAL A 140 -3.71 -10.97 0.96
C VAL A 140 -2.97 -12.30 0.79
N GLY A 141 -1.83 -12.30 0.10
CA GLY A 141 -0.95 -13.46 -0.02
C GLY A 141 -0.36 -13.88 1.32
N VAL A 142 0.22 -12.94 2.08
CA VAL A 142 0.81 -13.16 3.40
C VAL A 142 -0.25 -13.58 4.42
N GLY A 143 -1.43 -12.95 4.41
CA GLY A 143 -2.53 -13.28 5.32
C GLY A 143 -3.01 -14.73 5.24
N LYS A 144 -2.80 -15.42 4.11
CA LYS A 144 -3.10 -16.86 3.98
C LYS A 144 -2.19 -17.75 4.83
N PHE A 145 -1.01 -17.27 5.22
CA PHE A 145 -0.04 -18.00 6.03
C PHE A 145 -0.16 -17.72 7.54
N MET A 146 -1.05 -16.79 7.93
CA MET A 146 -1.33 -16.45 9.33
C MET A 146 -2.47 -17.29 9.94
N ALA A 147 -2.97 -18.29 9.21
CA ALA A 147 -4.08 -19.17 9.61
C ALA A 147 -3.61 -20.38 10.41
#